data_AF-A0A355EKU6-F1
#
_entry.id   AF-A0A355EKU6-F1
#
_cell.length_a   1.000
_cell.length_b   1.000
_cell.length_c   1.000
_cell.angle_alpha   90.00
_cell.angle_beta   90.00
_cell.angle_gamma   90.00
#
_symmetry.space_group_name_H-M   'P 1'
#
loop_
_entity.id
_entity.type
_entity.pdbx_description
1 polymer ?
#
loop_
_entity_poly.entity_id
_entity_poly.type
_entity_poly.pdbx_seq_one_letter_code
_entity_poly.pdbx_strand_id
1 'polypeptide(L)'
;MRQHGYVRPVYIPLVAVLLTAMTVVILQPHALAAAADKIAECASVEDDTARLECYDSLAGRRTQKTQQPSGAPVPEQSPKTASPAGDDRTARDQSVMSRQWDLDEANRAHRFVIRSYRPNYVLPLAYNTSPNMDASLDVDPNAKAQNTEVKFQISFKVKLWEDILGKDMDLWFAYTQLAFWQLYNSEFSAPFRETNYEPELLLNFRTNYDLLGLKGRIINLGLNHQSNGRSQPLSRSWNRIVANFGFERDRFNLLLKTWYRIPEKAKDDDNPDIDRYLGYGELWGYYFLNKHRFAAMVRNNLRPADNRGAIQLEWSFPLIERISGYVQYFNGYGESLQDYNKSVNRFSIGFMVTDW
;
A
#
# COMPACT_ATOMS: atom_id res chain seq x y z
N MET A 1 -54.31 14.34 35.73
CA MET A 1 -52.88 14.45 36.04
C MET A 1 -52.13 13.38 35.26
N ARG A 2 -51.34 13.79 34.26
CA ARG A 2 -50.62 12.90 33.32
C ARG A 2 -49.33 12.40 33.97
N GLN A 3 -49.12 11.09 34.01
CA GLN A 3 -47.84 10.48 34.38
C GLN A 3 -46.92 10.49 33.15
N HIS A 4 -45.80 11.21 33.23
CA HIS A 4 -44.73 11.13 32.24
C HIS A 4 -43.79 9.98 32.59
N GLY A 5 -43.74 8.97 31.71
CA GLY A 5 -42.74 7.90 31.77
C GLY A 5 -41.36 8.44 31.39
N TYR A 6 -40.39 8.26 32.28
CA TYR A 6 -38.98 8.47 32.02
C TYR A 6 -38.41 7.24 31.30
N VAL A 7 -38.08 7.38 30.02
CA VAL A 7 -37.30 6.38 29.27
C VAL A 7 -35.82 6.69 29.48
N ARG A 8 -35.08 5.80 30.16
CA ARG A 8 -33.62 5.87 30.24
C ARG A 8 -33.01 5.40 28.92
N PRO A 9 -32.07 6.14 28.30
CA PRO A 9 -31.32 5.64 27.15
C PRO A 9 -30.34 4.56 27.63
N VAL A 10 -30.45 3.36 27.06
CA VAL A 10 -29.45 2.29 27.22
C VAL A 10 -28.27 2.64 26.32
N TYR A 11 -27.24 3.25 26.89
CA TYR A 11 -25.93 3.33 26.26
C TYR A 11 -25.28 1.95 26.37
N ILE A 12 -25.29 1.19 25.29
CA ILE A 12 -24.44 0.02 25.15
C ILE A 12 -23.02 0.56 24.86
N PRO A 13 -22.04 0.38 25.76
CA PRO A 13 -20.69 0.83 25.48
C PRO A 13 -20.10 -0.06 24.39
N LEU A 14 -19.64 0.56 23.30
CA LEU A 14 -18.91 -0.08 22.20
C LEU A 14 -17.59 -0.77 22.63
N VAL A 15 -17.28 -0.74 23.93
CA VAL A 15 -16.10 -1.34 24.57
C VAL A 15 -16.31 -2.84 24.84
N ALA A 16 -17.56 -3.33 24.90
CA ALA A 16 -17.84 -4.74 25.20
C ALA A 16 -17.70 -5.71 24.00
N VAL A 17 -17.59 -5.20 22.76
CA VAL A 17 -17.38 -6.03 21.56
C VAL A 17 -15.89 -6.18 21.21
N LEU A 18 -15.02 -5.32 21.75
CA LEU A 18 -13.57 -5.37 21.53
C LEU A 18 -12.80 -6.26 22.53
N LEU A 19 -13.42 -6.65 23.64
CA LEU A 19 -12.78 -7.49 24.68
C LEU A 19 -12.97 -9.00 24.49
N THR A 20 -13.87 -9.45 23.60
CA THR A 20 -14.05 -10.88 23.27
C THR A 20 -13.26 -11.33 22.04
N ALA A 21 -12.68 -10.40 21.26
CA ALA A 21 -11.80 -10.73 20.14
C ALA A 21 -10.31 -10.85 20.55
N MET A 22 -9.92 -10.37 21.74
CA MET A 22 -8.53 -10.31 22.18
C MET A 22 -8.07 -11.52 23.03
N THR A 23 -8.99 -12.40 23.42
CA THR A 23 -8.68 -13.62 24.21
C THR A 23 -8.58 -14.92 23.39
N VAL A 24 -8.64 -14.85 22.05
CA VAL A 24 -8.49 -16.03 21.17
C VAL A 24 -7.14 -16.05 20.41
N VAL A 25 -6.20 -15.16 20.73
CA VAL A 25 -4.86 -15.10 20.07
C VAL A 25 -3.71 -15.35 21.06
N ILE A 26 -3.88 -16.25 22.04
CA ILE A 26 -2.76 -16.70 22.92
C ILE A 26 -2.53 -18.22 22.87
N LEU A 27 -3.16 -18.94 21.94
CA LEU A 27 -2.81 -20.33 21.65
C LEU A 27 -2.43 -20.46 20.18
N GLN A 28 -1.12 -20.39 19.90
CA GLN A 28 -0.35 -21.44 19.21
C GLN A 28 0.97 -20.91 18.60
N PRO A 29 1.99 -20.56 19.42
CA PRO A 29 3.38 -20.57 18.93
C PRO A 29 3.82 -21.97 18.47
N HIS A 30 3.11 -23.03 18.87
CA HIS A 30 3.43 -24.42 18.52
C HIS A 30 3.08 -24.78 17.07
N ALA A 31 2.13 -24.10 16.41
CA ALA A 31 1.74 -24.43 15.04
C ALA A 31 2.78 -23.96 14.00
N LEU A 32 3.39 -22.78 14.23
CA LEU A 32 4.45 -22.25 13.37
C LEU A 32 5.77 -23.01 13.54
N ALA A 33 6.14 -23.36 14.78
CA ALA A 33 7.30 -24.19 15.06
C ALA A 33 7.18 -25.59 14.44
N ALA A 34 6.02 -26.24 14.62
CA ALA A 34 5.76 -27.56 14.03
C ALA A 34 5.73 -27.57 12.50
N ALA A 35 5.39 -26.45 11.85
CA ALA A 35 5.46 -26.32 10.39
C ALA A 35 6.91 -26.15 9.90
N ALA A 36 7.73 -25.39 10.62
CA ALA A 36 9.14 -25.20 10.30
C ALA A 36 9.95 -26.50 10.46
N ASP A 37 9.69 -27.27 11.52
CA ASP A 37 10.37 -28.55 11.79
C ASP A 37 10.09 -29.59 10.68
N LYS A 38 8.85 -29.67 10.19
CA LYS A 38 8.48 -30.58 9.10
C LYS A 38 9.12 -30.22 7.75
N ILE A 39 9.30 -28.93 7.49
CA ILE A 39 9.99 -28.46 6.28
C ILE A 39 11.48 -28.80 6.33
N ALA A 40 12.10 -28.68 7.51
CA ALA A 40 13.50 -29.05 7.74
C ALA A 40 13.72 -30.58 7.62
N GLU A 41 12.75 -31.38 8.08
CA GLU A 41 12.76 -32.84 7.93
C GLU A 41 12.77 -33.23 6.44
N CYS A 42 11.90 -32.65 5.61
CA CYS A 42 11.93 -32.90 4.16
C CYS A 42 13.23 -32.42 3.49
N ALA A 43 13.84 -31.33 3.98
CA ALA A 43 15.11 -30.83 3.43
C ALA A 43 16.28 -31.79 3.63
N SER A 44 16.22 -32.61 4.69
CA SER A 44 17.25 -33.58 5.05
C SER A 44 17.21 -34.88 4.22
N VAL A 45 16.18 -35.08 3.39
CA VAL A 45 16.07 -36.25 2.51
C VAL A 45 17.05 -36.13 1.34
N GLU A 46 17.95 -37.10 1.20
CA GLU A 46 19.00 -37.10 0.16
C GLU A 46 18.48 -37.46 -1.23
N ASP A 47 17.52 -38.37 -1.33
CA ASP A 47 16.92 -38.75 -2.60
C ASP A 47 15.97 -37.65 -3.11
N ASP A 48 16.23 -37.13 -4.30
CA ASP A 48 15.49 -36.01 -4.88
C ASP A 48 13.99 -36.31 -5.07
N THR A 49 13.66 -37.56 -5.41
CA THR A 49 12.28 -37.97 -5.67
C THR A 49 11.51 -38.09 -4.35
N ALA A 50 12.10 -38.73 -3.34
CA ALA A 50 11.52 -38.85 -2.01
C ALA A 50 11.41 -37.49 -1.29
N ARG A 51 12.39 -36.60 -1.50
CA ARG A 51 12.35 -35.23 -0.98
C ARG A 51 11.20 -34.44 -1.58
N LEU A 52 11.00 -34.53 -2.89
CA LEU A 52 9.88 -33.88 -3.57
C LEU A 52 8.53 -34.43 -3.09
N GLU A 53 8.40 -35.76 -2.96
CA GLU A 53 7.20 -36.41 -2.41
C GLU A 53 6.90 -35.95 -0.97
N CYS A 54 7.94 -35.77 -0.14
CA CYS A 54 7.81 -35.23 1.22
C CYS A 54 7.19 -33.83 1.21
N TYR A 55 7.70 -32.92 0.38
CA TYR A 55 7.16 -31.56 0.25
C TYR A 55 5.74 -31.55 -0.33
N ASP A 56 5.47 -32.37 -1.34
CA ASP A 56 4.13 -32.49 -1.93
C ASP A 56 3.11 -33.00 -0.90
N SER A 57 3.51 -33.94 -0.03
CA SER A 57 2.65 -34.43 1.05
C SER A 57 2.33 -33.35 2.09
N LEU A 58 3.31 -32.52 2.47
CA LEU A 58 3.10 -31.37 3.37
C LEU A 58 2.22 -30.30 2.75
N ALA A 59 2.31 -30.11 1.42
CA ALA A 59 1.49 -29.18 0.67
C ALA A 59 0.09 -29.72 0.35
N GLY A 60 -0.24 -30.96 0.75
CA GLY A 60 -1.53 -31.59 0.49
C GLY A 60 -1.74 -32.05 -0.96
N ARG A 61 -0.67 -32.13 -1.77
CA ARG A 61 -0.71 -32.74 -3.11
C ARG A 61 -0.70 -34.26 -2.98
N ARG A 62 -1.78 -34.91 -3.41
CA ARG A 62 -1.81 -36.38 -3.57
C ARG A 62 -1.12 -36.75 -4.87
N THR A 63 0.07 -37.33 -4.79
CA THR A 63 0.70 -38.01 -5.92
C THR A 63 -0.07 -39.30 -6.22
N GLN A 64 -0.67 -39.40 -7.41
CA GLN A 64 -1.17 -40.68 -7.91
C GLN A 64 0.05 -41.55 -8.25
N LYS A 65 0.34 -42.56 -7.43
CA LYS A 65 1.32 -43.60 -7.78
C LYS A 65 0.81 -44.38 -8.98
N THR A 66 1.34 -44.10 -10.17
CA THR A 66 1.25 -45.03 -11.29
C THR A 66 2.35 -46.07 -11.10
N GLN A 67 1.99 -47.28 -10.64
CA GLN A 67 2.90 -48.42 -10.68
C GLN A 67 3.11 -48.85 -12.13
N GLN A 68 4.35 -48.81 -12.60
CA GLN A 68 4.73 -49.29 -13.92
C GLN A 68 5.61 -50.54 -13.75
N PRO A 69 5.19 -51.73 -14.23
CA PRO A 69 6.04 -52.93 -14.23
C PRO A 69 7.17 -52.77 -15.25
N SER A 70 8.38 -53.18 -14.86
CA SER A 70 9.54 -53.17 -15.74
C SER A 70 9.47 -54.27 -16.81
N GLY A 71 9.71 -53.89 -18.06
CA GLY A 71 10.29 -54.79 -19.07
C GLY A 71 9.42 -55.06 -20.31
N ALA A 72 9.56 -54.21 -21.33
CA ALA A 72 9.67 -54.59 -22.76
C ALA A 72 9.84 -53.33 -23.64
N PRO A 73 10.51 -53.41 -24.82
CA PRO A 73 11.01 -52.24 -25.55
C PRO A 73 9.97 -51.54 -26.45
N VAL A 74 10.20 -50.24 -26.64
CA VAL A 74 9.43 -49.25 -27.42
C VAL A 74 9.52 -49.51 -28.94
N PRO A 75 8.41 -49.40 -29.69
CA PRO A 75 8.22 -48.28 -30.65
C PRO A 75 6.77 -47.75 -30.57
N GLU A 76 6.38 -46.50 -30.83
CA GLU A 76 6.80 -45.52 -31.83
C GLU A 76 6.21 -44.17 -31.38
N GLN A 77 6.96 -43.07 -31.51
CA GLN A 77 6.50 -41.73 -31.10
C GLN A 77 5.50 -41.17 -32.13
N SER A 78 4.28 -40.87 -31.67
CA SER A 78 3.39 -39.85 -32.24
C SER A 78 3.11 -38.79 -31.16
N PRO A 79 2.98 -37.51 -31.54
CA PRO A 79 3.37 -36.38 -30.69
C PRO A 79 2.46 -36.23 -29.47
N LYS A 80 3.09 -36.23 -28.29
CA LYS A 80 2.44 -35.86 -27.03
C LYS A 80 2.06 -34.39 -27.10
N THR A 81 0.76 -34.13 -27.14
CA THR A 81 0.16 -32.85 -26.78
C THR A 81 0.67 -32.48 -25.39
N ALA A 82 1.52 -31.47 -25.31
CA ALA A 82 1.98 -30.92 -24.05
C ALA A 82 0.79 -30.20 -23.38
N SER A 83 0.31 -30.71 -22.25
CA SER A 83 -0.38 -29.87 -21.27
C SER A 83 0.64 -28.90 -20.69
N PRO A 84 0.28 -27.61 -20.51
CA PRO A 84 1.26 -26.56 -20.29
C PRO A 84 1.81 -26.67 -18.86
N ALA A 85 3.14 -26.82 -18.78
CA ALA A 85 3.88 -26.31 -17.65
C ALA A 85 3.50 -24.84 -17.46
N GLY A 86 3.25 -24.43 -16.21
CA GLY A 86 2.88 -23.06 -15.85
C GLY A 86 3.75 -22.06 -16.60
N ASP A 87 3.08 -21.29 -17.45
CA ASP A 87 3.73 -20.48 -18.46
C ASP A 87 4.27 -19.20 -17.81
N ASP A 88 5.56 -19.19 -17.46
CA ASP A 88 6.29 -18.00 -17.01
C ASP A 88 6.27 -16.85 -18.06
N ARG A 89 5.72 -17.12 -19.26
CA ARG A 89 5.44 -16.11 -20.29
C ARG A 89 4.19 -15.28 -19.99
N THR A 90 3.18 -15.80 -19.26
CA THR A 90 1.95 -15.04 -18.97
C THR A 90 2.16 -13.93 -17.95
N ALA A 91 3.13 -14.08 -17.04
CA ALA A 91 3.50 -13.04 -16.08
C ALA A 91 4.19 -11.83 -16.75
N ARG A 92 4.88 -12.05 -17.89
CA ARG A 92 5.58 -11.00 -18.65
C ARG A 92 4.65 -10.11 -19.48
N ASP A 93 3.48 -10.62 -19.89
CA ASP A 93 2.53 -9.88 -20.74
C ASP A 93 1.49 -9.07 -19.96
N GLN A 94 1.46 -9.16 -18.62
CA GLN A 94 0.52 -8.38 -17.82
C GLN A 94 0.89 -6.89 -17.82
N SER A 95 -0.13 -6.03 -17.80
CA SER A 95 0.10 -4.60 -17.54
C SER A 95 0.45 -4.35 -16.07
N VAL A 96 1.06 -3.19 -15.80
CA VAL A 96 1.38 -2.77 -14.42
C VAL A 96 0.12 -2.69 -13.57
N MET A 97 -1.00 -2.18 -14.12
CA MET A 97 -2.25 -2.13 -13.34
C MET A 97 -2.82 -3.53 -13.07
N SER A 98 -2.74 -4.45 -14.05
CA SER A 98 -3.15 -5.84 -13.85
C SER A 98 -2.37 -6.50 -12.72
N ARG A 99 -1.04 -6.31 -12.65
CA ARG A 99 -0.21 -6.82 -11.54
C ARG A 99 -0.54 -6.16 -10.21
N GLN A 100 -0.61 -4.83 -10.18
CA GLN A 100 -0.86 -4.06 -8.96
C GLN A 100 -2.19 -4.46 -8.33
N TRP A 101 -3.24 -4.69 -9.12
CA TRP A 101 -4.62 -4.87 -8.65
C TRP A 101 -5.19 -6.27 -8.85
N ASP A 102 -4.36 -7.23 -9.29
CA ASP A 102 -4.77 -8.63 -9.48
C ASP A 102 -5.95 -8.78 -10.44
N LEU A 103 -5.90 -8.06 -11.56
CA LEU A 103 -7.06 -7.92 -12.47
C LEU A 103 -7.29 -9.13 -13.38
N ASP A 104 -6.23 -9.91 -13.66
CA ASP A 104 -6.29 -11.00 -14.64
C ASP A 104 -6.63 -12.33 -13.97
N GLU A 105 -7.78 -12.90 -14.32
CA GLU A 105 -8.34 -14.13 -13.73
C GLU A 105 -7.40 -15.33 -13.75
N ALA A 106 -6.65 -15.54 -14.83
CA ALA A 106 -5.76 -16.69 -15.00
C ALA A 106 -4.52 -16.67 -14.07
N ASN A 107 -4.14 -15.50 -13.57
CA ASN A 107 -2.90 -15.31 -12.80
C ASN A 107 -3.17 -14.74 -11.40
N ARG A 108 -4.42 -14.74 -10.92
CA ARG A 108 -4.75 -14.18 -9.60
C ARG A 108 -4.12 -15.03 -8.51
N ALA A 109 -3.57 -14.36 -7.48
CA ALA A 109 -3.16 -15.09 -6.29
C ALA A 109 -4.38 -15.29 -5.39
N HIS A 110 -4.94 -16.49 -5.38
CA HIS A 110 -6.07 -16.87 -4.51
C HIS A 110 -5.71 -16.98 -3.01
N ARG A 111 -4.56 -16.44 -2.59
CA ARG A 111 -4.07 -16.49 -1.20
C ARG A 111 -4.01 -15.07 -0.63
N PHE A 112 -4.24 -14.95 0.68
CA PHE A 112 -4.04 -13.73 1.47
C PHE A 112 -2.55 -13.36 1.52
N VAL A 113 -2.03 -12.80 0.43
CA VAL A 113 -0.64 -12.36 0.30
C VAL A 113 -0.60 -10.85 0.50
N ILE A 114 0.32 -10.40 1.36
CA ILE A 114 0.63 -8.97 1.48
C ILE A 114 1.31 -8.54 0.18
N ARG A 115 0.71 -7.57 -0.51
CA ARG A 115 1.26 -6.97 -1.73
C ARG A 115 1.64 -5.53 -1.46
N SER A 116 2.56 -4.99 -2.26
CA SER A 116 2.83 -3.56 -2.25
C SER A 116 1.60 -2.78 -2.77
N TYR A 117 1.40 -1.57 -2.28
CA TYR A 117 0.25 -0.74 -2.64
C TYR A 117 0.66 0.60 -3.26
N ARG A 118 1.38 1.42 -2.50
CA ARG A 118 2.13 2.59 -3.00
C ARG A 118 3.63 2.27 -2.94
N PRO A 119 4.51 3.08 -3.55
CA PRO A 119 5.93 2.76 -3.56
C PRO A 119 6.52 2.64 -2.15
N ASN A 120 7.34 1.60 -1.93
CA ASN A 120 8.07 1.40 -0.68
C ASN A 120 9.49 1.92 -0.85
N TYR A 121 9.91 2.90 -0.04
CA TYR A 121 11.21 3.54 -0.21
C TYR A 121 11.82 4.04 1.09
N VAL A 122 13.14 4.22 1.06
CA VAL A 122 13.91 4.96 2.07
C VAL A 122 14.80 5.96 1.35
N LEU A 123 14.76 7.21 1.78
CA LEU A 123 15.52 8.34 1.25
C LEU A 123 16.41 8.86 2.38
N PRO A 124 17.64 8.33 2.53
CA PRO A 124 18.55 8.76 3.59
C PRO A 124 18.88 10.26 3.50
N LEU A 125 18.94 10.80 2.29
CA LEU A 125 19.18 12.22 2.06
C LEU A 125 17.89 12.86 1.54
N ALA A 126 17.10 13.46 2.44
CA ALA A 126 15.96 14.29 2.09
C ALA A 126 16.20 15.72 2.60
N TYR A 127 16.57 16.62 1.68
CA TYR A 127 16.92 18.00 1.98
C TYR A 127 15.75 18.94 1.68
N ASN A 128 15.19 19.54 2.73
CA ASN A 128 14.12 20.53 2.67
C ASN A 128 14.69 21.95 2.83
N THR A 129 14.48 22.81 1.85
CA THR A 129 14.90 24.22 1.90
C THR A 129 13.98 25.11 2.74
N SER A 130 12.76 24.65 3.04
CA SER A 130 11.76 25.36 3.84
C SER A 130 11.14 24.47 4.92
N PRO A 131 11.92 23.98 5.90
CA PRO A 131 11.40 23.19 7.01
C PRO A 131 10.40 24.00 7.85
N ASN A 132 9.35 23.33 8.33
CA ASN A 132 8.34 23.92 9.19
C ASN A 132 8.91 24.13 10.61
N MET A 133 9.36 25.36 10.88
CA MET A 133 9.97 25.74 12.17
C MET A 133 8.95 25.99 13.30
N ASP A 134 7.66 26.02 12.96
CA ASP A 134 6.57 26.28 13.91
C ASP A 134 6.17 25.01 14.67
N ALA A 135 6.47 23.83 14.13
CA ALA A 135 6.20 22.55 14.76
C ALA A 135 7.34 22.18 15.73
N SER A 136 7.01 21.96 17.00
CA SER A 136 7.95 21.39 17.97
C SER A 136 8.34 19.97 17.54
N LEU A 137 9.64 19.67 17.57
CA LEU A 137 10.13 18.30 17.29
C LEU A 137 9.86 17.34 18.45
N ASP A 138 9.93 17.85 19.68
CA ASP A 138 9.84 17.09 20.92
C ASP A 138 9.32 17.98 22.06
N VAL A 139 9.34 17.48 23.30
CA VAL A 139 9.01 18.21 24.53
C VAL A 139 9.88 19.46 24.71
N ASP A 140 11.11 19.45 24.18
CA ASP A 140 12.00 20.61 24.23
C ASP A 140 11.55 21.71 23.24
N PRO A 141 11.18 22.92 23.72
CA PRO A 141 10.76 24.02 22.85
C PRO A 141 11.88 24.57 21.95
N ASN A 142 13.15 24.30 22.28
CA ASN A 142 14.31 24.69 21.48
C ASN A 142 14.62 23.69 20.35
N ALA A 143 14.02 22.49 20.38
CA ALA A 143 14.25 21.48 19.36
C ALA A 143 13.64 21.92 18.02
N LYS A 144 14.52 22.33 17.09
CA LYS A 144 14.15 22.78 15.75
C LYS A 144 14.55 21.78 14.67
N ALA A 145 13.71 21.68 13.65
CA ALA A 145 13.97 20.88 12.46
C ALA A 145 15.22 21.38 11.73
N GLN A 146 16.10 20.46 11.40
CA GLN A 146 17.17 20.68 10.44
C GLN A 146 16.64 20.45 9.02
N ASN A 147 17.32 21.05 8.04
CA ASN A 147 16.98 20.93 6.63
C ASN A 147 17.11 19.49 6.12
N THR A 148 18.03 18.71 6.66
CA THR A 148 18.29 17.33 6.22
C THR A 148 17.65 16.33 7.15
N GLU A 149 16.89 15.39 6.59
CA GLU A 149 16.28 14.29 7.32
C GLU A 149 16.26 13.01 6.48
N VAL A 150 15.91 11.89 7.10
CA VAL A 150 15.55 10.65 6.41
C VAL A 150 14.06 10.67 6.16
N LYS A 151 13.65 10.39 4.92
CA LYS A 151 12.24 10.21 4.55
C LYS A 151 12.01 8.77 4.14
N PHE A 152 10.97 8.11 4.63
CA PHE A 152 10.64 6.77 4.16
C PHE A 152 9.13 6.54 4.09
N GLN A 153 8.74 5.60 3.22
CA GLN A 153 7.36 5.17 3.08
C GLN A 153 7.29 3.64 3.09
N ILE A 154 6.37 3.12 3.89
CA ILE A 154 5.98 1.71 3.88
C ILE A 154 4.53 1.66 3.42
N SER A 155 4.21 0.84 2.43
CA SER A 155 2.85 0.74 1.91
C SER A 155 2.54 -0.66 1.42
N PHE A 156 1.46 -1.23 1.92
CA PHE A 156 1.02 -2.55 1.54
C PHE A 156 -0.50 -2.64 1.47
N LYS A 157 -0.99 -3.71 0.84
CA LYS A 157 -2.40 -4.09 0.82
C LYS A 157 -2.58 -5.59 0.89
N VAL A 158 -3.74 -5.99 1.37
CA VAL A 158 -4.18 -7.37 1.50
C VAL A 158 -5.59 -7.47 0.92
N LYS A 159 -5.81 -8.43 0.03
CA LYS A 159 -7.15 -8.74 -0.47
C LYS A 159 -7.92 -9.41 0.66
N LEU A 160 -8.99 -8.80 1.13
CA LEU A 160 -9.84 -9.33 2.20
C LEU A 160 -10.92 -10.27 1.67
N TRP A 161 -11.47 -9.95 0.51
CA TRP A 161 -12.54 -10.73 -0.10
C TRP A 161 -12.50 -10.54 -1.62
N GLU A 162 -12.28 -11.66 -2.31
CA GLU A 162 -12.31 -11.73 -3.77
C GLU A 162 -13.73 -11.95 -4.30
N ASP A 163 -14.03 -11.33 -5.43
CA ASP A 163 -15.27 -11.52 -6.19
C ASP A 163 -16.54 -11.34 -5.33
N ILE A 164 -16.59 -10.22 -4.61
CA ILE A 164 -17.69 -9.91 -3.70
C ILE A 164 -19.02 -10.00 -4.44
N LEU A 165 -19.95 -10.77 -3.86
CA LEU A 165 -21.27 -11.06 -4.41
C LEU A 165 -21.22 -11.73 -5.80
N GLY A 166 -20.14 -12.43 -6.12
CA GLY A 166 -19.94 -13.09 -7.42
C GLY A 166 -19.74 -12.10 -8.58
N LYS A 167 -19.27 -10.89 -8.29
CA LYS A 167 -19.04 -9.83 -9.28
C LYS A 167 -17.56 -9.51 -9.40
N ASP A 168 -17.20 -8.78 -10.45
CA ASP A 168 -15.83 -8.32 -10.71
C ASP A 168 -15.35 -7.21 -9.78
N MET A 169 -15.40 -7.47 -8.47
CA MET A 169 -14.99 -6.54 -7.43
C MET A 169 -14.33 -7.23 -6.25
N ASP A 170 -13.25 -6.62 -5.77
CA ASP A 170 -12.44 -7.11 -4.66
C ASP A 170 -12.43 -6.11 -3.52
N LEU A 171 -12.56 -6.58 -2.28
CA LEU A 171 -12.31 -5.74 -1.10
C LEU A 171 -10.86 -5.87 -0.67
N TRP A 172 -10.22 -4.74 -0.49
CA TRP A 172 -8.83 -4.60 -0.06
C TRP A 172 -8.75 -3.79 1.22
N PHE A 173 -7.91 -4.25 2.14
CA PHE A 173 -7.33 -3.39 3.16
C PHE A 173 -5.99 -2.90 2.66
N ALA A 174 -5.72 -1.60 2.78
CA ALA A 174 -4.42 -1.03 2.50
C ALA A 174 -3.94 -0.20 3.67
N TYR A 175 -2.62 -0.09 3.81
CA TYR A 175 -1.99 0.73 4.81
C TYR A 175 -0.77 1.41 4.21
N THR A 176 -0.68 2.73 4.40
CA THR A 176 0.51 3.51 4.05
C THR A 176 1.00 4.26 5.28
N GLN A 177 2.30 4.23 5.51
CA GLN A 177 2.98 5.02 6.52
C GLN A 177 4.05 5.87 5.87
N LEU A 178 4.03 7.18 6.10
CA LEU A 178 5.04 8.14 5.65
C LEU A 178 5.73 8.73 6.87
N ALA A 179 7.06 8.71 6.93
CA ALA A 179 7.80 9.20 8.08
C ALA A 179 8.96 10.11 7.69
N PHE A 180 9.22 11.09 8.56
CA PHE A 180 10.29 12.08 8.47
C PHE A 180 11.10 12.06 9.76
N TRP A 181 12.34 11.59 9.65
CA TRP A 181 13.22 11.31 10.77
C TRP A 181 14.43 12.23 10.75
N GLN A 182 14.58 13.05 11.79
CA GLN A 182 15.70 13.97 11.98
C GLN A 182 16.97 13.20 12.41
N LEU A 183 17.34 12.14 11.69
CA LEU A 183 18.46 11.25 12.00
C LEU A 183 19.76 12.01 12.30
N TYR A 184 20.00 13.10 11.58
CA TYR A 184 21.22 13.90 11.68
C TYR A 184 21.19 14.94 12.81
N ASN A 185 20.04 15.11 13.46
CA ASN A 185 19.87 16.06 14.55
C ASN A 185 20.28 15.45 15.90
N SER A 186 21.58 15.22 16.06
CA SER A 186 22.14 14.60 17.27
C SER A 186 21.97 15.46 18.52
N GLU A 187 21.87 16.78 18.38
CA GLU A 187 21.64 17.72 19.49
C GLU A 187 20.34 17.40 20.23
N PHE A 188 19.30 16.98 19.50
CA PHE A 188 17.99 16.60 20.06
C PHE A 188 17.72 15.10 20.00
N SER A 189 18.77 14.27 19.99
CA SER A 189 18.66 12.79 20.00
C SER A 189 17.93 12.18 18.80
N ALA A 190 18.08 12.79 17.62
CA ALA A 190 17.57 12.28 16.35
C ALA A 190 16.06 11.92 16.36
N PRO A 191 15.16 12.87 16.68
CA PRO A 191 13.75 12.57 16.87
C PRO A 191 13.03 12.34 15.53
N PHE A 192 11.93 11.59 15.56
CA PHE A 192 10.98 11.65 14.46
C PHE A 192 10.25 12.98 14.49
N ARG A 193 10.38 13.76 13.40
CA ARG A 193 9.63 15.01 13.25
C ARG A 193 8.16 14.70 13.03
N GLU A 194 7.86 13.77 12.12
CA GLU A 194 6.50 13.47 11.71
C GLU A 194 6.36 12.04 11.21
N THR A 195 5.24 11.41 11.53
CA THR A 195 4.80 10.13 10.95
C THR A 195 3.33 10.25 10.60
N ASN A 196 2.93 9.87 9.39
CA ASN A 196 1.53 9.80 8.97
C ASN A 196 1.12 8.35 8.78
N TYR A 197 0.01 7.97 9.38
CA TYR A 197 -0.61 6.66 9.33
C TYR A 197 -1.86 6.76 8.45
N GLU A 198 -1.93 5.99 7.38
CA GLU A 198 -2.99 6.09 6.36
C GLU A 198 -3.58 4.70 6.02
N PRO A 199 -4.44 4.13 6.90
CA PRO A 199 -5.22 2.95 6.56
C PRO A 199 -6.37 3.27 5.60
N GLU A 200 -6.66 2.34 4.70
CA GLU A 200 -7.73 2.42 3.71
C GLU A 200 -8.50 1.09 3.62
N LEU A 201 -9.80 1.18 3.41
CA LEU A 201 -10.66 0.06 3.02
C LEU A 201 -11.23 0.36 1.64
N LEU A 202 -10.82 -0.41 0.63
CA LEU A 202 -11.06 -0.11 -0.77
C LEU A 202 -11.83 -1.24 -1.45
N LEU A 203 -12.96 -0.91 -2.05
CA LEU A 203 -13.66 -1.76 -3.00
C LEU A 203 -13.14 -1.45 -4.41
N ASN A 204 -12.44 -2.41 -5.01
CA ASN A 204 -11.85 -2.32 -6.33
C ASN A 204 -12.78 -2.96 -7.36
N PHE A 205 -13.32 -2.18 -8.28
CA PHE A 205 -14.05 -2.66 -9.45
C PHE A 205 -13.06 -2.87 -10.59
N ARG A 206 -13.02 -4.10 -11.13
CA ARG A 206 -12.20 -4.41 -12.29
C ARG A 206 -12.95 -3.95 -13.54
N THR A 207 -12.28 -3.16 -14.37
CA THR A 207 -12.90 -2.53 -15.55
C THR A 207 -11.99 -2.67 -16.77
N ASN A 208 -12.52 -2.47 -17.96
CA ASN A 208 -11.74 -2.48 -19.19
C ASN A 208 -12.43 -1.69 -20.31
N TYR A 209 -12.71 -0.40 -20.06
CA TYR A 209 -13.35 0.48 -21.04
C TYR A 209 -12.35 1.40 -21.73
N ASP A 210 -12.65 1.85 -22.94
CA ASP A 210 -11.86 2.84 -23.66
C ASP A 210 -12.33 4.26 -23.34
N LEU A 211 -11.38 5.16 -23.02
CA LEU A 211 -11.62 6.58 -22.80
C LEU A 211 -10.48 7.40 -23.38
N LEU A 212 -10.75 8.15 -24.46
CA LEU A 212 -9.77 9.04 -25.10
C LEU A 212 -8.44 8.33 -25.47
N GLY A 213 -8.53 7.05 -25.85
CA GLY A 213 -7.36 6.21 -26.19
C GLY A 213 -6.61 5.60 -25.01
N LEU A 214 -7.10 5.78 -23.78
CA LEU A 214 -6.64 5.08 -22.58
C LEU A 214 -7.61 3.93 -22.23
N LYS A 215 -7.09 2.85 -21.65
CA LYS A 215 -7.90 1.80 -21.03
C LYS A 215 -8.16 2.12 -19.57
N GLY A 216 -9.42 2.30 -19.17
CA GLY A 216 -9.81 2.35 -17.76
C GLY A 216 -9.81 0.94 -17.17
N ARG A 217 -8.90 0.68 -16.23
CA ARG A 217 -8.64 -0.65 -15.67
C ARG A 217 -9.21 -0.85 -14.27
N ILE A 218 -9.23 0.22 -13.48
CA ILE A 218 -9.75 0.17 -12.11
C ILE A 218 -10.62 1.37 -11.78
N ILE A 219 -11.62 1.11 -10.95
CA ILE A 219 -12.29 2.12 -10.13
C ILE A 219 -12.18 1.65 -8.68
N ASN A 220 -11.63 2.46 -7.77
CA ASN A 220 -11.63 2.16 -6.34
C ASN A 220 -12.57 3.10 -5.62
N LEU A 221 -13.49 2.57 -4.84
CA LEU A 221 -14.29 3.34 -3.89
C LEU A 221 -13.97 2.89 -2.49
N GLY A 222 -13.78 3.81 -1.55
CA GLY A 222 -13.37 3.37 -0.22
C GLY A 222 -13.40 4.43 0.86
N LEU A 223 -13.06 3.98 2.06
CA LEU A 223 -12.83 4.81 3.23
C LEU A 223 -11.33 4.94 3.45
N ASN A 224 -10.89 6.15 3.77
CA ASN A 224 -9.52 6.46 4.10
C ASN A 224 -9.51 7.26 5.40
N HIS A 225 -8.67 6.83 6.34
CA HIS A 225 -8.32 7.62 7.50
C HIS A 225 -6.85 8.01 7.35
N GLN A 226 -6.50 9.25 7.70
CA GLN A 226 -5.11 9.65 7.79
C GLN A 226 -4.92 10.49 9.06
N SER A 227 -3.94 10.13 9.87
CA SER A 227 -3.57 10.89 11.07
C SER A 227 -2.07 10.83 11.32
N ASN A 228 -1.56 11.72 12.17
CA ASN A 228 -0.16 11.70 12.56
C ASN A 228 0.13 11.04 13.92
N GLY A 229 -0.92 10.56 14.61
CA GLY A 229 -0.79 9.87 15.90
C GLY A 229 -0.24 10.75 17.03
N ARG A 230 -0.28 12.08 16.88
CA ARG A 230 0.17 13.04 17.90
C ARG A 230 -1.01 13.52 18.76
N SER A 231 -0.69 13.99 19.95
CA SER A 231 -1.64 14.71 20.81
C SER A 231 -1.70 16.20 20.47
N GLN A 232 -2.74 16.90 20.93
CA GLN A 232 -2.82 18.35 20.84
C GLN A 232 -1.60 19.03 21.49
N PRO A 233 -1.08 20.14 20.91
CA PRO A 233 -1.58 20.88 19.75
C PRO A 233 -1.05 20.40 18.38
N LEU A 234 -0.25 19.32 18.36
CA LEU A 234 0.39 18.79 17.16
C LEU A 234 -0.47 17.75 16.43
N SER A 235 -1.60 17.34 17.01
CA SER A 235 -2.54 16.39 16.40
C SER A 235 -2.99 16.89 15.04
N ARG A 236 -2.91 16.04 14.03
CA ARG A 236 -3.48 16.26 12.70
C ARG A 236 -4.18 15.00 12.26
N SER A 237 -5.40 15.14 11.77
CA SER A 237 -6.20 14.01 11.31
C SER A 237 -7.32 14.45 10.38
N TRP A 238 -7.77 13.53 9.54
CA TRP A 238 -8.96 13.69 8.70
C TRP A 238 -9.44 12.34 8.17
N ASN A 239 -10.73 12.29 7.85
CA ASN A 239 -11.39 11.11 7.29
C ASN A 239 -11.95 11.43 5.90
N ARG A 240 -11.86 10.47 4.97
CA ARG A 240 -12.21 10.67 3.56
C ARG A 240 -13.00 9.49 3.00
N ILE A 241 -13.96 9.80 2.14
CA ILE A 241 -14.46 8.87 1.13
C ILE A 241 -13.63 9.10 -0.13
N VAL A 242 -13.03 8.05 -0.68
CA VAL A 242 -12.14 8.14 -1.85
C VAL A 242 -12.78 7.50 -3.08
N ALA A 243 -12.49 8.09 -4.24
CA ALA A 243 -12.77 7.51 -5.54
C ALA A 243 -11.53 7.61 -6.43
N ASN A 244 -10.90 6.48 -6.74
CA ASN A 244 -9.68 6.44 -7.57
C ASN A 244 -9.98 5.79 -8.92
N PHE A 245 -9.39 6.31 -9.98
CA PHE A 245 -9.58 5.85 -11.35
C PHE A 245 -8.21 5.62 -11.97
N GLY A 246 -7.94 4.38 -12.37
CA GLY A 246 -6.67 4.00 -13.00
C GLY A 246 -6.87 3.73 -14.48
N PHE A 247 -6.05 4.40 -15.29
CA PHE A 247 -6.02 4.29 -16.73
C PHE A 247 -4.61 3.91 -17.20
N GLU A 248 -4.52 3.14 -18.27
CA GLU A 248 -3.23 2.80 -18.88
C GLU A 248 -3.26 2.82 -20.40
N ARG A 249 -2.09 3.04 -20.99
CA ARG A 249 -1.82 2.87 -22.42
C ARG A 249 -0.34 2.61 -22.62
N ASP A 250 -0.01 1.45 -23.18
CA ASP A 250 1.36 1.03 -23.45
C ASP A 250 2.25 1.13 -22.20
N ARG A 251 3.14 2.14 -22.16
CA ARG A 251 4.11 2.41 -21.09
C ARG A 251 3.66 3.51 -20.14
N PHE A 252 2.46 4.05 -20.32
CA PHE A 252 1.94 5.18 -19.56
C PHE A 252 0.75 4.77 -18.71
N ASN A 253 0.80 5.12 -17.43
CA ASN A 253 -0.30 4.95 -16.49
C ASN A 253 -0.72 6.31 -15.94
N LEU A 254 -2.02 6.49 -15.76
CA LEU A 254 -2.62 7.66 -15.14
C LEU A 254 -3.50 7.19 -13.98
N LEU A 255 -3.32 7.78 -12.81
CA LEU A 255 -4.14 7.51 -11.63
C LEU A 255 -4.71 8.83 -11.12
N LEU A 256 -6.01 9.00 -11.30
CA LEU A 256 -6.77 10.10 -10.70
C LEU A 256 -7.27 9.62 -9.34
N LYS A 257 -6.83 10.26 -8.25
CA LYS A 257 -7.34 10.02 -6.90
C LYS A 257 -8.20 11.20 -6.51
N THR A 258 -9.46 10.97 -6.15
CA THR A 258 -10.34 12.02 -5.63
C THR A 258 -10.84 11.64 -4.25
N TRP A 259 -11.23 12.65 -3.48
CA TRP A 259 -11.76 12.45 -2.15
C TRP A 259 -12.80 13.48 -1.77
N TYR A 260 -13.73 13.03 -0.94
CA TYR A 260 -14.63 13.86 -0.17
C TYR A 260 -14.23 13.76 1.30
N ARG A 261 -13.87 14.90 1.91
CA ARG A 261 -13.59 14.98 3.35
C ARG A 261 -14.89 14.80 4.13
N ILE A 262 -14.89 13.86 5.06
CA ILE A 262 -16.00 13.66 5.99
C ILE A 262 -15.92 14.78 7.04
N PRO A 263 -16.98 15.61 7.21
CA PRO A 263 -16.95 16.70 8.17
C PRO A 263 -16.83 16.23 9.61
N GLU A 264 -16.06 16.96 10.41
CA GLU A 264 -15.86 16.72 11.84
C GLU A 264 -16.46 17.88 12.64
N LYS A 265 -16.74 17.66 13.94
CA LYS A 265 -17.22 18.75 14.79
C LYS A 265 -16.09 19.74 15.01
N ALA A 266 -16.37 21.04 14.93
CA ALA A 266 -15.34 22.09 15.01
C ALA A 266 -14.42 22.00 16.25
N LYS A 267 -14.94 21.51 17.38
CA LYS A 267 -14.16 21.33 18.62
C LYS A 267 -13.20 20.13 18.61
N ASP A 268 -13.44 19.19 17.69
CA ASP A 268 -12.72 17.94 17.54
C ASP A 268 -11.90 17.92 16.22
N ASP A 269 -11.91 19.03 15.46
CA ASP A 269 -11.27 19.15 14.14
C ASP A 269 -9.87 19.75 14.27
N ASP A 270 -8.86 18.91 14.09
CA ASP A 270 -7.44 19.24 14.21
C ASP A 270 -6.92 20.21 13.13
N ASN A 271 -7.57 20.23 11.98
CA ASN A 271 -7.13 20.95 10.79
C ASN A 271 -8.34 21.31 9.92
N PRO A 272 -9.18 22.27 10.37
CA PRO A 272 -10.46 22.57 9.75
C PRO A 272 -10.35 23.12 8.33
N ASP A 273 -9.20 23.69 7.97
CA ASP A 273 -8.94 24.28 6.66
C ASP A 273 -8.07 23.39 5.74
N ILE A 274 -7.88 22.10 6.04
CA ILE A 274 -7.03 21.20 5.25
C ILE A 274 -7.41 21.11 3.77
N ASP A 275 -8.69 21.21 3.44
CA ASP A 275 -9.20 21.21 2.06
C ASP A 275 -8.81 22.47 1.28
N ARG A 276 -8.50 23.57 1.97
CA ARG A 276 -7.95 24.79 1.34
C ARG A 276 -6.53 24.57 0.80
N TYR A 277 -5.82 23.53 1.24
CA TYR A 277 -4.46 23.24 0.79
C TYR A 277 -4.40 21.99 -0.09
N LEU A 278 -5.01 20.89 0.36
CA LEU A 278 -4.96 19.61 -0.35
C LEU A 278 -6.02 19.51 -1.44
N GLY A 279 -7.08 20.32 -1.40
CA GLY A 279 -8.15 20.24 -2.38
C GLY A 279 -8.96 18.96 -2.29
N TYR A 280 -9.37 18.47 -3.46
CA TYR A 280 -10.36 17.40 -3.63
C TYR A 280 -9.82 16.18 -4.38
N GLY A 281 -8.54 16.20 -4.75
CA GLY A 281 -7.91 15.13 -5.49
C GLY A 281 -6.48 15.44 -5.91
N GLU A 282 -5.80 14.42 -6.42
CA GLU A 282 -4.48 14.50 -7.04
C GLU A 282 -4.42 13.60 -8.28
N LEU A 283 -3.61 14.01 -9.25
CA LEU A 283 -3.38 13.28 -10.48
C LEU A 283 -1.95 12.77 -10.51
N TRP A 284 -1.78 11.47 -10.70
CA TRP A 284 -0.49 10.83 -10.90
C TRP A 284 -0.34 10.35 -12.34
N GLY A 285 0.74 10.72 -13.00
CA GLY A 285 1.20 10.12 -14.25
C GLY A 285 2.46 9.29 -14.00
N TYR A 286 2.53 8.10 -14.61
CA TYR A 286 3.69 7.22 -14.56
C TYR A 286 4.10 6.84 -15.98
N TYR A 287 5.40 6.85 -16.25
CA TYR A 287 5.96 6.41 -17.51
C TYR A 287 7.09 5.41 -17.28
N PHE A 288 6.98 4.25 -17.93
CA PHE A 288 7.90 3.13 -17.77
C PHE A 288 8.78 3.00 -19.01
N LEU A 289 10.10 3.14 -18.85
CA LEU A 289 11.06 3.01 -19.94
C LEU A 289 12.17 2.02 -19.55
N ASN A 290 12.13 0.83 -20.13
CA ASN A 290 13.00 -0.28 -19.74
C ASN A 290 12.86 -0.57 -18.24
N LYS A 291 13.93 -0.45 -17.46
CA LYS A 291 13.91 -0.59 -16.00
C LYS A 291 13.78 0.74 -15.24
N HIS A 292 13.47 1.84 -15.94
CA HIS A 292 13.24 3.14 -15.34
C HIS A 292 11.74 3.41 -15.17
N ARG A 293 11.35 4.01 -14.05
CA ARG A 293 10.02 4.59 -13.83
C ARG A 293 10.17 6.08 -13.58
N PHE A 294 9.45 6.88 -14.35
CA PHE A 294 9.26 8.30 -14.08
C PHE A 294 7.84 8.49 -13.57
N ALA A 295 7.64 9.33 -12.56
CA ALA A 295 6.30 9.71 -12.14
C ALA A 295 6.19 11.19 -11.82
N ALA A 296 5.00 11.73 -12.01
CA ALA A 296 4.64 13.08 -11.65
C ALA A 296 3.28 13.10 -10.95
N MET A 297 3.20 13.74 -9.79
CA MET A 297 1.97 14.05 -9.10
C MET A 297 1.69 15.54 -9.25
N VAL A 298 0.44 15.89 -9.57
CA VAL A 298 -0.06 17.27 -9.48
C VAL A 298 -1.30 17.28 -8.60
N ARG A 299 -1.32 18.19 -7.63
CA ARG A 299 -2.45 18.44 -6.74
C ARG A 299 -2.78 19.92 -6.75
N ASN A 300 -4.07 20.24 -6.78
CA ASN A 300 -4.54 21.62 -6.73
C ASN A 300 -5.85 21.71 -5.94
N ASN A 301 -6.01 22.79 -5.18
CA ASN A 301 -7.24 23.04 -4.42
C ASN A 301 -8.41 23.55 -5.27
N LEU A 302 -8.17 23.87 -6.56
CA LEU A 302 -9.15 24.37 -7.52
C LEU A 302 -9.90 25.63 -7.05
N ARG A 303 -9.27 26.44 -6.21
CA ARG A 303 -9.82 27.70 -5.70
C ARG A 303 -9.14 28.88 -6.42
N PRO A 304 -9.79 29.57 -7.38
CA PRO A 304 -9.14 30.60 -8.19
C PRO A 304 -8.56 31.78 -7.37
N ALA A 305 -9.24 32.19 -6.29
CA ALA A 305 -8.86 33.36 -5.50
C ALA A 305 -7.78 33.09 -4.43
N ASP A 306 -7.53 31.83 -4.05
CA ASP A 306 -6.54 31.42 -3.05
C ASP A 306 -6.00 30.06 -3.47
N ASN A 307 -5.35 30.02 -4.63
CA ASN A 307 -4.92 28.79 -5.26
C ASN A 307 -3.71 28.21 -4.53
N ARG A 308 -3.79 26.92 -4.18
CA ARG A 308 -2.72 26.15 -3.55
C ARG A 308 -2.61 24.81 -4.22
N GLY A 309 -1.40 24.27 -4.24
CA GLY A 309 -1.15 22.99 -4.86
C GLY A 309 0.19 22.40 -4.47
N ALA A 310 0.49 21.28 -5.11
CA ALA A 310 1.77 20.62 -5.01
C ALA A 310 2.11 19.90 -6.30
N ILE A 311 3.41 19.76 -6.54
CA ILE A 311 3.98 18.89 -7.55
C ILE A 311 4.99 17.95 -6.89
N GLN A 312 4.96 16.68 -7.27
CA GLN A 312 6.00 15.71 -6.93
C GLN A 312 6.54 15.08 -8.20
N LEU A 313 7.85 15.02 -8.34
CA LEU A 313 8.53 14.34 -9.44
C LEU A 313 9.33 13.19 -8.87
N GLU A 314 9.27 12.05 -9.54
CA GLU A 314 9.92 10.82 -9.12
C GLU A 314 10.68 10.19 -10.29
N TRP A 315 11.86 9.67 -9.99
CA TRP A 315 12.62 8.84 -10.91
C TRP A 315 13.21 7.66 -10.17
N SER A 316 12.86 6.44 -10.61
CA SER A 316 13.56 5.23 -10.21
C SER A 316 14.34 4.63 -11.38
N PHE A 317 15.48 4.03 -11.06
CA PHE A 317 16.38 3.41 -12.01
C PHE A 317 16.98 2.12 -11.43
N PRO A 318 17.34 1.14 -12.27
CA PRO A 318 17.83 -0.14 -11.78
C PRO A 318 19.15 0.06 -11.01
N LEU A 319 19.24 -0.53 -9.81
CA LEU A 319 20.47 -0.57 -9.03
C LEU A 319 20.89 -2.03 -8.79
N ILE A 320 20.02 -2.80 -8.15
CA ILE A 320 20.12 -4.26 -8.01
C ILE A 320 18.74 -4.89 -8.26
N GLU A 321 18.66 -6.21 -8.38
CA GLU A 321 17.47 -6.92 -8.88
C GLU A 321 16.13 -6.46 -8.26
N ARG A 322 16.07 -6.32 -6.94
CA ARG A 322 14.84 -5.96 -6.21
C ARG A 322 14.84 -4.54 -5.62
N ILE A 323 15.92 -3.79 -5.81
CA ILE A 323 16.08 -2.43 -5.28
C ILE A 323 16.49 -1.49 -6.41
N SER A 324 15.70 -0.45 -6.60
CA SER A 324 16.01 0.65 -7.51
C SER A 324 16.68 1.80 -6.76
N GLY A 325 17.58 2.50 -7.44
CA GLY A 325 17.94 3.86 -7.04
C GLY A 325 16.73 4.77 -7.23
N TYR A 326 16.55 5.76 -6.35
CA TYR A 326 15.34 6.55 -6.31
C TYR A 326 15.61 8.02 -6.00
N VAL A 327 15.08 8.90 -6.83
CA VAL A 327 15.16 10.36 -6.69
C VAL A 327 13.75 10.93 -6.63
N GLN A 328 13.53 11.86 -5.72
CA GLN A 328 12.26 12.53 -5.55
C GLN A 328 12.46 14.04 -5.35
N TYR A 329 11.62 14.82 -6.01
CA TYR A 329 11.49 16.25 -5.78
C TYR A 329 10.04 16.56 -5.41
N PHE A 330 9.82 17.30 -4.33
CA PHE A 330 8.51 17.78 -3.90
C PHE A 330 8.52 19.30 -3.77
N ASN A 331 7.49 19.95 -4.30
CA ASN A 331 7.27 21.37 -4.12
C ASN A 331 5.78 21.67 -3.92
N GLY A 332 5.43 22.37 -2.83
CA GLY A 332 4.07 22.82 -2.55
C GLY A 332 3.59 22.47 -1.15
N TYR A 333 2.27 22.31 -0.98
CA TYR A 333 1.63 22.11 0.33
C TYR A 333 1.28 20.65 0.60
N GLY A 334 1.30 20.23 1.88
CA GLY A 334 0.79 18.93 2.31
C GLY A 334 1.63 17.74 1.90
N GLU A 335 2.95 17.85 1.99
CA GLU A 335 3.83 16.68 1.91
C GLU A 335 3.65 15.73 3.10
N SER A 336 3.32 16.30 4.27
CA SER A 336 2.94 15.60 5.49
C SER A 336 1.71 16.28 6.10
N LEU A 337 1.03 15.61 7.05
CA LEU A 337 -0.07 16.25 7.76
C LEU A 337 0.40 17.44 8.61
N GLN A 338 1.55 17.36 9.27
CA GLN A 338 2.08 18.51 10.02
C GLN A 338 2.42 19.71 9.11
N ASP A 339 2.76 19.44 7.85
CA ASP A 339 3.11 20.45 6.84
C ASP A 339 1.93 20.75 5.89
N TYR A 340 0.69 20.36 6.23
CA TYR A 340 -0.48 20.56 5.35
C TYR A 340 -0.66 22.02 4.92
N ASN A 341 -0.37 22.95 5.82
CA ASN A 341 -0.50 24.38 5.62
C ASN A 341 0.83 25.12 5.41
N LYS A 342 1.92 24.38 5.15
CA LYS A 342 3.24 24.94 4.89
C LYS A 342 3.73 24.55 3.51
N SER A 343 4.37 25.50 2.83
CA SER A 343 5.00 25.22 1.54
C SER A 343 6.36 24.57 1.80
N VAL A 344 6.54 23.38 1.22
CA VAL A 344 7.76 22.60 1.31
C VAL A 344 8.43 22.57 -0.06
N ASN A 345 9.76 22.68 -0.08
CA ASN A 345 10.59 22.43 -1.24
C ASN A 345 11.70 21.45 -0.84
N ARG A 346 11.54 20.20 -1.24
CA ARG A 346 12.39 19.08 -0.82
C ARG A 346 12.93 18.32 -2.01
N PHE A 347 14.23 18.07 -1.98
CA PHE A 347 14.92 17.16 -2.90
C PHE A 347 15.46 15.97 -2.12
N SER A 348 15.24 14.77 -2.62
CA SER A 348 15.53 13.53 -1.90
C SER A 348 16.16 12.45 -2.78
N ILE A 349 17.10 11.70 -2.23
CA ILE A 349 17.79 10.59 -2.89
C ILE A 349 17.83 9.37 -1.95
N GLY A 350 17.62 8.19 -2.51
CA GLY A 350 17.79 6.91 -1.82
C GLY A 350 17.40 5.71 -2.67
N PHE A 351 16.59 4.83 -2.08
CA PHE A 351 16.31 3.50 -2.58
C PHE A 351 14.82 3.16 -2.51
N MET A 352 14.37 2.37 -3.46
CA MET A 352 12.98 1.92 -3.58
C MET A 352 12.92 0.41 -3.83
N VAL A 353 11.98 -0.28 -3.19
CA VAL A 353 11.66 -1.66 -3.54
C VAL A 353 11.01 -1.67 -4.91
N THR A 354 11.52 -2.51 -5.82
CA THR A 354 10.99 -2.63 -7.18
C THR A 354 9.88 -3.66 -7.19
N ASP A 355 8.66 -3.24 -7.54
CA ASP A 355 7.44 -4.05 -7.45
C ASP A 355 6.53 -3.98 -8.69
N TRP A 356 6.96 -3.30 -9.76
CA TRP A 356 6.16 -3.05 -10.97
C TRP A 356 6.54 -3.91 -12.17
#